data_AF-A0A831WC65-F1
#
_entry.id   AF-A0A831WC65-F1
#
_cell.length_a   1.000
_cell.length_b   1.000
_cell.length_c   1.000
_cell.angle_alpha   90.00
_cell.angle_beta   90.00
_cell.angle_gamma   90.00
#
_symmetry.space_group_name_H-M   'P 1'
#
loop_
_entity.id
_entity.type
_entity.pdbx_description
1 polymer ?
#
loop_
_entity_poly.entity_id
_entity_poly.type
_entity_poly.pdbx_seq_one_letter_code
_entity_poly.pdbx_strand_id
1 'polypeptide(L)'
;MKYLKTTRVSLVSLCMTGLLTACGGGGGGETPSADDGNVTLSGSVFAAPVRGASVSLSDCNGNTVAAAVTSNDDGSYRFSIPASDLGQDLCIEATGGLFDDEATGTSNRQAGRLSAFVAAGSYSSDASVHLTPGSTIIHDLITEYGKSPADSRSLFENTFGYTPDVTVAPTDATNPTTSDKDSQRAGLRAALFSQLTFDLGLKTHEQFAMLEALAQDLSDGVLDGEDSSGTIQVAGTSISLPADILNRYSNAMYNFRNGRENTDLTNAELGSLPFAKMALTDSYKVEYLDGGMMTMEGKSAFTLRISNADGTPASGLAVRLMPMMYMNGMAHGSPVADVVDNGDGTYDASVYYLMASSMMNGMSMGYWKLDVMINGETATFYPDVMMAMGDSVKATLKGQMDMIAGMDMSGGMDMGGDMTMTMENRSYYLFKEGFMMEAGSYMLKLFIAAKESMMSYKAVYGGATLDGGMEPLLVNSDPALTSVEVSTDGGATWTAAMPDGATGIWTVMGLTGLTDGVQAEIHVRLTVNGETKTTDGTAAGGNAIFLLTPGGSTMSMSM
;
A
#
# COMPACT_ATOMS: atom_id res chain seq x y z
N MET A 1 36.51 22.47 1.71
CA MET A 1 36.39 23.88 1.26
C MET A 1 34.98 24.06 0.72
N LYS A 2 34.04 24.46 1.59
CA LYS A 2 33.34 25.77 1.57
C LYS A 2 32.79 26.15 0.20
N TYR A 3 31.46 26.10 0.04
CA TYR A 3 30.61 27.29 -0.13
C TYR A 3 29.14 26.93 0.15
N LEU A 4 28.66 27.25 1.37
CA LEU A 4 27.23 27.47 1.64
C LEU A 4 26.85 28.86 1.09
N LYS A 5 25.73 28.95 0.38
CA LYS A 5 25.03 30.22 0.14
C LYS A 5 23.77 30.26 1.00
N THR A 6 23.88 30.96 2.13
CA THR A 6 22.77 31.50 2.91
C THR A 6 22.08 32.62 2.14
N THR A 7 20.78 32.50 1.90
CA THR A 7 19.95 33.60 1.40
C THR A 7 19.26 34.25 2.59
N ARG A 8 19.64 35.49 2.89
CA ARG A 8 18.95 36.39 3.82
C ARG A 8 17.85 37.12 3.06
N VAL A 9 16.60 37.05 3.54
CA VAL A 9 15.53 37.93 3.06
C VAL A 9 15.47 39.13 4.00
N SER A 10 15.79 40.30 3.44
CA SER A 10 15.73 41.59 4.11
C SER A 10 14.29 42.12 4.15
N LEU A 11 13.91 42.58 5.33
CA LEU A 11 12.75 43.40 5.63
C LEU A 11 12.83 44.73 4.84
N VAL A 12 11.85 45.03 3.98
CA VAL A 12 11.67 46.36 3.38
C VAL A 12 10.29 46.86 3.76
N SER A 13 10.30 47.79 4.72
CA SER A 13 9.18 48.65 5.07
C SER A 13 9.05 49.73 4.00
N LEU A 14 7.87 49.86 3.38
CA LEU A 14 7.55 50.96 2.46
C LEU A 14 6.28 51.67 2.91
N CYS A 15 6.46 52.72 3.71
CA CYS A 15 5.45 53.74 3.92
C CYS A 15 5.24 54.53 2.63
N MET A 16 3.99 54.61 2.16
CA MET A 16 3.59 55.65 1.21
C MET A 16 2.21 56.21 1.58
N THR A 17 2.23 57.33 2.28
CA THR A 17 1.13 58.28 2.38
C THR A 17 1.02 59.09 1.10
N GLY A 18 -0.18 59.12 0.49
CA GLY A 18 -0.52 59.99 -0.63
C GLY A 18 -2.00 60.38 -0.57
N LEU A 19 -2.26 61.56 -0.01
CA LEU A 19 -3.55 62.24 0.02
C LEU A 19 -3.99 62.61 -1.40
N LEU A 20 -5.21 62.21 -1.77
CA LEU A 20 -6.03 62.94 -2.74
C LEU A 20 -7.44 63.12 -2.17
N THR A 21 -7.73 64.36 -1.81
CA THR A 21 -9.06 64.87 -1.52
C THR A 21 -9.83 65.07 -2.82
N ALA A 22 -10.97 64.42 -2.97
CA ALA A 22 -12.03 64.83 -3.89
C ALA A 22 -13.34 64.94 -3.12
N CYS A 23 -13.88 66.15 -3.09
CA CYS A 23 -15.17 66.52 -2.51
C CYS A 23 -16.14 66.75 -3.67
N GLY A 24 -17.35 66.18 -3.61
CA GLY A 24 -18.52 66.74 -4.32
C GLY A 24 -19.56 65.75 -4.85
N GLY A 25 -20.67 65.61 -4.10
CA GLY A 25 -21.99 65.15 -4.57
C GLY A 25 -22.24 63.65 -4.40
N GLY A 26 -23.29 63.14 -3.76
CA GLY A 26 -24.51 63.72 -3.22
C GLY A 26 -25.65 62.68 -3.31
N GLY A 27 -26.04 62.08 -2.18
CA GLY A 27 -27.38 61.53 -1.96
C GLY A 27 -27.69 60.10 -2.45
N GLY A 28 -27.68 59.15 -1.52
CA GLY A 28 -28.20 57.79 -1.70
C GLY A 28 -27.72 56.90 -0.55
N GLY A 29 -28.36 56.99 0.61
CA GLY A 29 -27.97 56.25 1.80
C GLY A 29 -28.25 54.76 1.67
N GLU A 30 -27.23 54.01 1.26
CA GLU A 30 -27.05 52.66 1.76
C GLU A 30 -26.16 52.78 2.99
N THR A 31 -26.73 52.44 4.16
CA THR A 31 -25.95 52.15 5.36
C THR A 31 -24.80 51.22 4.94
N PRO A 32 -23.53 51.56 5.22
CA PRO A 32 -22.48 50.57 5.07
C PRO A 32 -22.89 49.39 5.94
N SER A 33 -23.07 48.21 5.32
CA SER A 33 -23.20 46.98 6.08
C SER A 33 -21.99 46.97 7.01
N ALA A 34 -22.24 46.99 8.31
CA ALA A 34 -21.20 46.64 9.25
C ALA A 34 -20.71 45.27 8.78
N ASP A 35 -19.44 45.19 8.44
CA ASP A 35 -18.73 43.93 8.45
C ASP A 35 -18.95 43.39 9.87
N ASP A 36 -19.82 42.41 10.03
CA ASP A 36 -20.29 41.95 11.34
C ASP A 36 -19.17 41.21 12.11
N GLY A 37 -17.98 41.13 11.50
CA GLY A 37 -16.81 40.45 12.04
C GLY A 37 -16.99 38.94 12.08
N ASN A 38 -18.04 38.41 11.45
CA ASN A 38 -18.29 36.98 11.39
C ASN A 38 -17.56 36.37 10.19
N VAL A 39 -17.12 35.14 10.38
CA VAL A 39 -16.48 34.29 9.36
C VAL A 39 -17.43 33.19 8.94
N THR A 40 -17.23 32.67 7.74
CA THR A 40 -17.97 31.51 7.25
C THR A 40 -17.23 30.23 7.59
N LEU A 41 -17.91 29.29 8.25
CA LEU A 41 -17.46 27.91 8.36
C LEU A 41 -18.40 27.04 7.54
N SER A 42 -17.93 26.51 6.43
CA SER A 42 -18.68 25.60 5.56
C SER A 42 -18.13 24.18 5.63
N GLY A 43 -18.79 23.24 4.96
CA GLY A 43 -18.35 21.86 4.95
C GLY A 43 -19.35 20.94 4.28
N SER A 44 -19.12 19.64 4.42
CA SER A 44 -20.10 18.61 4.07
C SER A 44 -20.11 17.46 5.08
N VAL A 45 -21.27 16.80 5.18
CA VAL A 45 -21.44 15.54 5.92
C VAL A 45 -21.38 14.39 4.90
N PHE A 46 -20.43 13.48 5.06
CA PHE A 46 -20.05 12.58 3.96
C PHE A 46 -19.67 11.15 4.40
N ALA A 47 -20.56 10.20 4.10
CA ALA A 47 -20.31 8.77 3.97
C ALA A 47 -20.95 8.30 2.64
N ALA A 48 -20.65 9.02 1.55
CA ALA A 48 -21.58 9.56 0.53
C ALA A 48 -22.30 10.85 0.99
N PRO A 49 -22.74 11.73 0.09
CA PRO A 49 -23.49 12.94 0.45
C PRO A 49 -24.65 12.64 1.41
N VAL A 50 -24.57 13.11 2.65
CA VAL A 50 -25.62 12.90 3.67
C VAL A 50 -26.55 14.11 3.69
N ARG A 51 -27.77 13.93 3.18
CA ARG A 51 -28.78 14.99 3.12
C ARG A 51 -29.67 15.05 4.35
N GLY A 52 -30.02 16.26 4.78
CA GLY A 52 -30.96 16.48 5.87
C GLY A 52 -30.44 16.11 7.26
N ALA A 53 -29.13 15.99 7.44
CA ALA A 53 -28.51 15.78 8.75
C ALA A 53 -28.55 17.07 9.56
N SER A 54 -28.74 16.97 10.88
CA SER A 54 -28.60 18.10 11.79
C SER A 54 -27.13 18.24 12.18
N VAL A 55 -26.53 19.38 11.86
CA VAL A 55 -25.11 19.68 12.10
C VAL A 55 -25.00 20.71 13.22
N SER A 56 -24.27 20.39 14.28
CA SER A 56 -24.00 21.26 15.42
C SER A 56 -22.51 21.62 15.52
N LEU A 57 -22.24 22.82 16.04
CA LEU A 57 -20.89 23.34 16.27
C LEU A 57 -20.71 23.69 17.76
N SER A 58 -19.69 23.13 18.38
CA SER A 58 -19.35 23.33 19.80
C SER A 58 -17.86 23.57 20.03
N ASP A 59 -17.50 23.96 21.25
CA ASP A 59 -16.11 24.21 21.69
C ASP A 59 -15.35 22.96 22.17
N CYS A 60 -15.79 21.77 21.77
CA CYS A 60 -15.32 20.46 22.25
C CYS A 60 -15.48 20.19 23.76
N ASN A 61 -15.91 21.17 24.55
CA ASN A 61 -16.33 21.00 25.95
C ASN A 61 -17.86 20.91 26.08
N GLY A 62 -18.57 20.85 24.95
CA GLY A 62 -20.02 20.75 24.87
C GLY A 62 -20.75 22.10 24.88
N ASN A 63 -20.06 23.24 24.90
CA ASN A 63 -20.71 24.54 24.79
C ASN A 63 -21.03 24.84 23.32
N THR A 64 -22.27 25.19 23.03
CA THR A 64 -22.71 25.56 21.69
C THR A 64 -22.04 26.86 21.23
N VAL A 65 -21.35 26.80 20.10
CA VAL A 65 -20.74 27.97 19.43
C VAL A 65 -21.72 28.58 18.44
N ALA A 66 -22.46 27.75 17.71
CA ALA A 66 -23.49 28.19 16.77
C ALA A 66 -24.74 27.31 16.83
N ALA A 67 -25.91 27.89 16.53
CA ALA A 67 -27.14 27.13 16.39
C ALA A 67 -26.99 26.07 15.30
N ALA A 68 -27.59 24.89 15.52
CA ALA A 68 -27.51 23.79 14.56
C ALA A 68 -28.13 24.17 13.21
N VAL A 69 -27.52 23.67 12.14
CA VAL A 69 -27.99 23.82 10.75
C VAL A 69 -28.35 22.46 10.16
N THR A 70 -28.98 22.45 8.99
CA THR A 70 -29.32 21.22 8.27
C THR A 70 -28.47 21.09 7.02
N SER A 71 -27.94 19.90 6.76
CA SER A 71 -27.21 19.64 5.51
C SER A 71 -28.13 19.63 4.29
N ASN A 72 -27.63 20.16 3.18
CA ASN A 72 -28.30 20.18 1.89
C ASN A 72 -28.29 18.78 1.22
N ASP A 73 -28.91 18.66 0.05
CA ASP A 73 -28.98 17.40 -0.71
C ASP A 73 -27.60 16.85 -1.14
N ASP A 74 -26.61 17.74 -1.32
CA ASP A 74 -25.21 17.40 -1.60
C ASP A 74 -24.38 17.19 -0.33
N GLY A 75 -25.04 17.18 0.83
CA GLY A 75 -24.41 17.07 2.16
C GLY A 75 -23.77 18.35 2.66
N SER A 76 -23.78 19.44 1.90
CA SER A 76 -23.13 20.70 2.31
C SER A 76 -23.86 21.39 3.48
N TYR A 77 -23.12 22.08 4.33
CA TYR A 77 -23.65 22.92 5.40
C TYR A 77 -22.84 24.22 5.53
N ARG A 78 -23.39 25.19 6.28
CA ARG A 78 -22.74 26.49 6.53
C ARG A 78 -23.15 27.09 7.87
N PHE A 79 -22.17 27.52 8.65
CA PHE A 79 -22.32 28.37 9.83
C PHE A 79 -21.76 29.77 9.55
N SER A 80 -22.28 30.73 10.31
CA SER A 80 -21.71 32.08 10.45
C SER A 80 -21.38 32.28 11.92
N ILE A 81 -20.11 32.48 12.23
CA ILE A 81 -19.60 32.55 13.61
C ILE A 81 -18.68 33.77 13.79
N PRO A 82 -18.57 34.34 15.00
CA PRO A 82 -17.56 35.34 15.30
C PRO A 82 -16.14 34.88 14.99
N ALA A 83 -15.30 35.75 14.39
CA ALA A 83 -13.90 35.43 14.10
C ALA A 83 -13.08 35.04 15.36
N SER A 84 -13.49 35.51 16.55
CA SER A 84 -12.87 35.15 17.83
C SER A 84 -12.97 33.65 18.12
N ASP A 85 -14.02 32.99 17.65
CA ASP A 85 -14.32 31.59 17.95
C ASP A 85 -13.44 30.64 17.12
N LEU A 86 -12.72 31.16 16.12
CA LEU A 86 -11.64 30.40 15.46
C LEU A 86 -10.40 30.22 16.36
N GLY A 87 -10.30 30.99 17.44
CA GLY A 87 -9.18 30.93 18.38
C GLY A 87 -9.26 29.79 19.41
N GLN A 88 -10.35 29.00 19.39
CA GLN A 88 -10.60 27.86 20.28
C GLN A 88 -10.73 26.57 19.47
N ASP A 89 -10.64 25.42 20.14
CA ASP A 89 -10.95 24.14 19.52
C ASP A 89 -12.44 24.10 19.15
N LEU A 90 -12.74 23.50 17.99
CA LEU A 90 -14.10 23.36 17.50
C LEU A 90 -14.40 21.89 17.19
N CYS A 91 -15.55 21.43 17.65
CA CYS A 91 -16.08 20.10 17.37
C CYS A 91 -17.38 20.25 16.58
N ILE A 92 -17.39 19.65 15.39
CA ILE A 92 -18.54 19.64 14.50
C ILE A 92 -19.11 18.23 14.49
N GLU A 93 -20.40 18.10 14.75
CA GLU A 93 -21.09 16.81 14.77
C GLU A 93 -22.34 16.90 13.92
N ALA A 94 -22.57 15.87 13.11
CA ALA A 94 -23.78 15.68 12.34
C ALA A 94 -24.51 14.43 12.83
N THR A 95 -25.84 14.51 12.94
CA THR A 95 -26.69 13.36 13.29
C THR A 95 -27.90 13.25 12.38
N GLY A 96 -28.32 12.01 12.11
CA GLY A 96 -29.46 11.72 11.25
C GLY A 96 -29.20 12.03 9.79
N GLY A 97 -30.27 12.25 9.02
CA GLY A 97 -30.20 12.42 7.57
C GLY A 97 -30.20 11.09 6.81
N LEU A 98 -30.07 11.19 5.49
CA LEU A 98 -30.11 10.06 4.57
C LEU A 98 -28.93 10.09 3.60
N PHE A 99 -28.43 8.93 3.21
CA PHE A 99 -27.38 8.79 2.21
C PHE A 99 -27.66 7.58 1.30
N ASP A 100 -26.93 7.53 0.19
CA ASP A 100 -26.96 6.41 -0.74
C ASP A 100 -25.64 5.66 -0.60
N ASP A 101 -25.71 4.38 -0.24
CA ASP A 101 -24.55 3.60 0.19
C ASP A 101 -23.67 3.17 -0.98
N GLU A 102 -22.39 3.55 -0.94
CA GLU A 102 -21.48 3.26 -2.06
C GLU A 102 -21.19 1.77 -2.23
N ALA A 103 -21.12 0.97 -1.16
CA ALA A 103 -20.81 -0.45 -1.28
C ALA A 103 -21.99 -1.26 -1.84
N THR A 104 -23.20 -1.05 -1.33
CA THR A 104 -24.38 -1.85 -1.72
C THR A 104 -25.22 -1.24 -2.83
N GLY A 105 -25.12 0.06 -3.06
CA GLY A 105 -25.98 0.80 -4.00
C GLY A 105 -27.38 1.05 -3.50
N THR A 106 -27.61 0.83 -2.21
CA THR A 106 -28.91 1.03 -1.63
C THR A 106 -29.13 2.50 -1.28
N SER A 107 -30.13 3.13 -1.89
CA SER A 107 -30.48 4.52 -1.60
C SER A 107 -31.24 4.73 -0.29
N ASN A 108 -31.25 5.97 0.18
CA ASN A 108 -32.05 6.47 1.29
C ASN A 108 -31.82 5.70 2.60
N ARG A 109 -30.56 5.36 2.89
CA ARG A 109 -30.15 4.72 4.13
C ARG A 109 -30.01 5.77 5.22
N GLN A 110 -30.37 5.42 6.44
CA GLN A 110 -30.28 6.34 7.57
C GLN A 110 -28.82 6.54 7.97
N ALA A 111 -28.39 7.79 8.02
CA ALA A 111 -27.08 8.16 8.55
C ALA A 111 -27.10 8.25 10.09
N GLY A 112 -25.96 7.92 10.70
CA GLY A 112 -25.70 8.04 12.12
C GLY A 112 -24.88 9.28 12.46
N ARG A 113 -24.01 9.19 13.46
CA ARG A 113 -23.09 10.29 13.83
C ARG A 113 -21.89 10.32 12.88
N LEU A 114 -21.57 11.51 12.37
CA LEU A 114 -20.27 11.82 11.79
C LEU A 114 -19.73 13.08 12.47
N SER A 115 -18.43 13.17 12.66
CA SER A 115 -17.81 14.27 13.39
C SER A 115 -16.45 14.68 12.83
N ALA A 116 -16.00 15.87 13.22
CA ALA A 116 -14.66 16.38 12.93
C ALA A 116 -14.16 17.28 14.07
N PHE A 117 -12.88 17.18 14.36
CA PHE A 117 -12.16 18.06 15.28
C PHE A 117 -11.33 19.09 14.50
N VAL A 118 -11.40 20.35 14.92
CA VAL A 118 -10.61 21.47 14.40
C VAL A 118 -9.83 22.09 15.55
N ALA A 119 -8.50 22.13 15.42
CA ALA A 119 -7.66 22.73 16.45
C ALA A 119 -7.76 24.26 16.44
N ALA A 120 -7.66 24.86 17.63
CA ALA A 120 -7.61 26.29 17.86
C ALA A 120 -6.61 27.00 16.93
N GLY A 121 -7.09 28.06 16.26
CA GLY A 121 -6.27 28.89 15.39
C GLY A 121 -5.81 28.22 14.08
N SER A 122 -6.36 27.07 13.72
CA SER A 122 -6.03 26.40 12.44
C SER A 122 -6.50 27.19 11.21
N TYR A 123 -7.46 28.10 11.39
CA TYR A 123 -8.00 28.95 10.34
C TYR A 123 -7.92 30.42 10.72
N SER A 124 -7.70 31.28 9.73
CA SER A 124 -7.67 32.73 9.89
C SER A 124 -8.77 33.46 9.10
N SER A 125 -9.58 32.72 8.33
CA SER A 125 -10.64 33.21 7.45
C SER A 125 -11.59 32.05 7.12
N ASP A 126 -12.47 32.23 6.13
CA ASP A 126 -13.40 31.19 5.66
C ASP A 126 -12.75 29.81 5.60
N ALA A 127 -13.40 28.83 6.23
CA ALA A 127 -12.90 27.48 6.41
C ALA A 127 -13.90 26.46 5.87
N SER A 128 -13.38 25.38 5.27
CA SER A 128 -14.16 24.22 4.88
C SER A 128 -13.75 23.02 5.72
N VAL A 129 -14.71 22.37 6.38
CA VAL A 129 -14.48 21.22 7.25
C VAL A 129 -15.44 20.11 6.86
N HIS A 130 -14.92 18.96 6.45
CA HIS A 130 -15.71 17.85 5.93
C HIS A 130 -15.74 16.71 6.97
N LEU A 131 -16.96 16.31 7.36
CA LEU A 131 -17.22 15.24 8.32
C LEU A 131 -17.28 13.92 7.55
N THR A 132 -16.31 13.05 7.80
CA THR A 132 -16.12 11.77 7.13
C THR A 132 -15.94 10.65 8.16
N PRO A 133 -16.03 9.36 7.76
CA PRO A 133 -15.69 8.26 8.64
C PRO A 133 -14.31 8.41 9.32
N GLY A 134 -13.29 8.79 8.56
CA GLY A 134 -11.93 8.97 9.10
C GLY A 134 -11.82 10.13 10.08
N SER A 135 -12.48 11.27 9.81
CA SER A 135 -12.48 12.40 10.76
C SER A 135 -13.27 12.08 12.03
N THR A 136 -14.29 11.21 11.93
CA THR A 136 -15.08 10.74 13.07
C THR A 136 -14.24 9.89 14.01
N ILE A 137 -13.46 8.94 13.48
CA ILE A 137 -12.53 8.14 14.29
C ILE A 137 -11.51 9.04 15.01
N ILE A 138 -10.93 10.02 14.31
CA ILE A 138 -9.98 10.96 14.93
C ILE A 138 -10.66 11.81 16.01
N HIS A 139 -11.87 12.28 15.76
CA HIS A 139 -12.65 13.03 16.75
C HIS A 139 -12.85 12.20 18.02
N ASP A 140 -13.32 10.97 17.89
CA ASP A 140 -13.63 10.10 19.03
C ASP A 140 -12.37 9.72 19.82
N LEU A 141 -11.23 9.49 19.15
CA LEU A 141 -9.94 9.30 19.83
C LEU A 141 -9.59 10.48 20.74
N ILE A 142 -9.92 11.71 20.33
CA ILE A 142 -9.66 12.93 21.10
C ILE A 142 -10.69 13.09 22.22
N THR A 143 -11.98 13.04 21.90
CA THR A 143 -13.05 13.44 22.83
C THR A 143 -13.47 12.34 23.78
N GLU A 144 -13.48 11.08 23.34
CA GLU A 144 -13.93 9.94 24.14
C GLU A 144 -12.76 9.21 24.81
N TYR A 145 -11.63 9.09 24.11
CA TYR A 145 -10.45 8.34 24.58
C TYR A 145 -9.28 9.22 25.05
N GLY A 146 -9.46 10.54 25.05
CA GLY A 146 -8.52 11.50 25.66
C GLY A 146 -7.13 11.55 25.01
N LYS A 147 -6.99 11.12 23.75
CA LYS A 147 -5.75 11.24 22.99
C LYS A 147 -5.51 12.69 22.58
N SER A 148 -4.25 13.08 22.43
CA SER A 148 -3.94 14.39 21.86
C SER A 148 -4.29 14.42 20.36
N PRO A 149 -4.55 15.59 19.76
CA PRO A 149 -4.80 15.69 18.32
C PRO A 149 -3.62 15.18 17.46
N ALA A 150 -2.39 15.34 17.94
CA ALA A 150 -1.20 14.84 17.25
C ALA A 150 -1.12 13.31 17.31
N ASP A 151 -1.31 12.73 18.50
CA ASP A 151 -1.27 11.27 18.68
C ASP A 151 -2.40 10.60 17.90
N SER A 152 -3.60 11.17 17.90
CA SER A 152 -4.76 10.64 17.17
C SER A 152 -4.50 10.58 15.65
N ARG A 153 -3.89 11.63 15.09
CA ARG A 153 -3.50 11.65 13.67
C ARG A 153 -2.41 10.62 13.38
N SER A 154 -1.38 10.52 14.22
CA SER A 154 -0.32 9.53 14.03
C SER A 154 -0.82 8.08 14.18
N LEU A 155 -1.69 7.80 15.15
CA LEU A 155 -2.32 6.48 15.31
C LEU A 155 -3.14 6.11 14.07
N PHE A 156 -3.97 7.05 13.59
CA PHE A 156 -4.75 6.84 12.38
C PHE A 156 -3.84 6.63 11.15
N GLU A 157 -2.83 7.48 10.96
CA GLU A 157 -1.90 7.39 9.83
C GLU A 157 -1.12 6.07 9.81
N ASN A 158 -0.57 5.66 10.95
CA ASN A 158 0.16 4.40 11.08
C ASN A 158 -0.73 3.18 10.80
N THR A 159 -2.03 3.28 11.12
CA THR A 159 -2.98 2.18 10.96
C THR A 159 -3.52 2.13 9.54
N PHE A 160 -4.06 3.23 9.02
CA PHE A 160 -4.77 3.27 7.75
C PHE A 160 -3.91 3.73 6.55
N GLY A 161 -2.66 4.13 6.79
CA GLY A 161 -1.71 4.53 5.75
C GLY A 161 -1.95 5.93 5.17
N TYR A 162 -2.80 6.75 5.80
CA TYR A 162 -3.04 8.14 5.42
C TYR A 162 -3.57 8.97 6.59
N THR A 163 -3.44 10.30 6.50
CA THR A 163 -4.10 11.23 7.41
C THR A 163 -5.37 11.80 6.77
N PRO A 164 -6.55 11.69 7.41
CA PRO A 164 -7.77 12.38 6.99
C PRO A 164 -7.55 13.90 6.92
N ASP A 165 -7.77 14.48 5.74
CA ASP A 165 -7.74 15.93 5.54
C ASP A 165 -9.17 16.47 5.53
N VAL A 166 -9.57 17.09 6.65
CA VAL A 166 -10.90 17.68 6.79
C VAL A 166 -11.13 18.89 5.88
N THR A 167 -10.09 19.43 5.22
CA THR A 167 -10.19 20.60 4.34
C THR A 167 -10.48 20.24 2.89
N VAL A 168 -10.31 18.97 2.52
CA VAL A 168 -10.56 18.46 1.17
C VAL A 168 -12.00 17.98 1.07
N ALA A 169 -12.76 18.55 0.14
CA ALA A 169 -14.14 18.14 -0.12
C ALA A 169 -14.17 16.76 -0.79
N PRO A 170 -14.76 15.72 -0.16
CA PRO A 170 -14.90 14.42 -0.79
C PRO A 170 -15.93 14.45 -1.93
N THR A 171 -15.76 13.56 -2.90
CA THR A 171 -16.78 13.28 -3.94
C THR A 171 -17.22 11.82 -3.87
N ASP A 172 -18.44 11.52 -4.29
CA ASP A 172 -18.94 10.13 -4.33
C ASP A 172 -18.03 9.25 -5.20
N ALA A 173 -17.52 8.15 -4.65
CA ALA A 173 -16.57 7.28 -5.32
C ALA A 173 -17.21 6.41 -6.42
N THR A 174 -18.54 6.30 -6.45
CA THR A 174 -19.32 5.59 -7.49
C THR A 174 -19.81 6.53 -8.59
N ASN A 175 -19.87 7.84 -8.31
CA ASN A 175 -20.25 8.86 -9.28
C ASN A 175 -19.53 10.20 -8.99
N PRO A 176 -18.21 10.29 -9.27
CA PRO A 176 -17.45 11.49 -8.97
C PRO A 176 -17.97 12.73 -9.71
N THR A 177 -18.12 13.84 -9.00
CA THR A 177 -18.57 15.13 -9.57
C THR A 177 -17.41 16.07 -9.92
N THR A 178 -16.18 15.65 -9.59
CA THR A 178 -14.94 16.39 -9.84
C THR A 178 -13.83 15.45 -10.32
N SER A 179 -12.93 15.99 -11.14
CA SER A 179 -11.69 15.32 -11.56
C SER A 179 -10.51 15.57 -10.61
N ASP A 180 -10.72 16.33 -9.54
CA ASP A 180 -9.69 16.57 -8.52
C ASP A 180 -9.32 15.28 -7.79
N LYS A 181 -8.04 14.92 -7.84
CA LYS A 181 -7.55 13.63 -7.34
C LYS A 181 -7.58 13.54 -5.82
N ASP A 182 -7.41 14.65 -5.12
CA ASP A 182 -7.52 14.67 -3.65
C ASP A 182 -8.98 14.45 -3.21
N SER A 183 -9.92 15.11 -3.87
CA SER A 183 -11.36 14.92 -3.65
C SER A 183 -11.80 13.47 -3.93
N GLN A 184 -11.31 12.89 -5.03
CA GLN A 184 -11.56 11.48 -5.38
C GLN A 184 -10.98 10.52 -4.34
N ARG A 185 -9.75 10.76 -3.86
CA ARG A 185 -9.14 9.95 -2.78
C ARG A 185 -9.92 10.07 -1.47
N ALA A 186 -10.34 11.27 -1.09
CA ALA A 186 -11.13 11.49 0.12
C ALA A 186 -12.48 10.75 0.05
N GLY A 187 -13.13 10.81 -1.11
CA GLY A 187 -14.34 10.05 -1.43
C GLY A 187 -14.16 8.54 -1.35
N LEU A 188 -13.14 8.02 -2.04
CA LEU A 188 -12.78 6.61 -2.01
C LEU A 188 -12.57 6.12 -0.58
N ARG A 189 -11.79 6.84 0.22
CA ARG A 189 -11.51 6.49 1.63
C ARG A 189 -12.77 6.47 2.48
N ALA A 190 -13.75 7.35 2.24
CA ALA A 190 -15.04 7.28 2.92
C ALA A 190 -15.83 6.02 2.51
N ALA A 191 -15.87 5.70 1.22
CA ALA A 191 -16.54 4.52 0.68
C ALA A 191 -15.92 3.19 1.18
N LEU A 192 -14.63 3.16 1.55
CA LEU A 192 -14.00 1.97 2.14
C LEU A 192 -14.65 1.56 3.45
N PHE A 193 -15.15 2.50 4.26
CA PHE A 193 -15.86 2.15 5.48
C PHE A 193 -17.25 1.60 5.20
N SER A 194 -17.90 2.04 4.12
CA SER A 194 -19.14 1.41 3.62
C SER A 194 -18.84 -0.03 3.14
N GLN A 195 -17.76 -0.23 2.37
CA GLN A 195 -17.36 -1.56 1.92
C GLN A 195 -16.96 -2.48 3.09
N LEU A 196 -16.21 -1.97 4.06
CA LEU A 196 -15.86 -2.73 5.27
C LEU A 196 -17.11 -3.12 6.06
N THR A 197 -18.10 -2.22 6.18
CA THR A 197 -19.39 -2.53 6.81
C THR A 197 -20.07 -3.71 6.11
N PHE A 198 -20.11 -3.68 4.78
CA PHE A 198 -20.66 -4.77 3.98
C PHE A 198 -19.87 -6.09 4.15
N ASP A 199 -18.54 -6.02 4.11
CA ASP A 199 -17.65 -7.19 4.20
C ASP A 199 -17.72 -7.86 5.59
N LEU A 200 -18.06 -7.10 6.65
CA LEU A 200 -18.32 -7.62 7.99
C LEU A 200 -19.73 -8.21 8.15
N GLY A 201 -20.59 -8.10 7.14
CA GLY A 201 -21.98 -8.55 7.20
C GLY A 201 -22.90 -7.64 8.03
N LEU A 202 -22.46 -6.40 8.31
CA LEU A 202 -23.26 -5.37 8.96
C LEU A 202 -24.24 -4.76 7.96
N LYS A 203 -25.35 -4.22 8.47
CA LYS A 203 -26.27 -3.41 7.67
C LYS A 203 -25.71 -2.02 7.50
N THR A 204 -26.05 -1.36 6.40
CA THR A 204 -25.57 0.00 6.09
C THR A 204 -25.67 1.01 7.26
N HIS A 205 -26.79 1.06 7.97
CA HIS A 205 -26.96 2.03 9.06
C HIS A 205 -26.12 1.70 10.31
N GLU A 206 -25.59 0.48 10.40
CA GLU A 206 -24.70 0.03 11.48
C GLU A 206 -23.24 0.49 11.24
N GLN A 207 -22.92 1.05 10.06
CA GLN A 207 -21.61 1.64 9.74
C GLN A 207 -21.14 2.62 10.82
N PHE A 208 -22.02 3.47 11.34
CA PHE A 208 -21.64 4.52 12.29
C PHE A 208 -21.30 3.95 13.68
N ALA A 209 -21.97 2.87 14.09
CA ALA A 209 -21.59 2.11 15.29
C ALA A 209 -20.27 1.36 15.08
N MET A 210 -19.98 0.92 13.86
CA MET A 210 -18.68 0.33 13.52
C MET A 210 -17.56 1.38 13.63
N LEU A 211 -17.79 2.64 13.24
CA LEU A 211 -16.78 3.71 13.40
C LEU A 211 -16.42 3.94 14.88
N GLU A 212 -17.40 3.95 15.77
CA GLU A 212 -17.19 4.04 17.22
C GLU A 212 -16.37 2.86 17.73
N ALA A 213 -16.70 1.64 17.30
CA ALA A 213 -15.96 0.43 17.66
C ALA A 213 -14.51 0.46 17.16
N LEU A 214 -14.26 0.98 15.94
CA LEU A 214 -12.90 1.13 15.40
C LEU A 214 -12.09 2.18 16.17
N ALA A 215 -12.72 3.26 16.64
CA ALA A 215 -12.07 4.23 17.50
C ALA A 215 -11.74 3.65 18.88
N GLN A 216 -12.61 2.80 19.42
CA GLN A 216 -12.39 2.06 20.67
C GLN A 216 -11.18 1.12 20.56
N ASP A 217 -11.15 0.31 19.51
CA ASP A 217 -10.05 -0.62 19.19
C ASP A 217 -8.74 0.16 19.06
N LEU A 218 -8.71 1.15 18.18
CA LEU A 218 -7.53 1.99 17.95
C LEU A 218 -7.07 2.81 19.18
N SER A 219 -7.91 2.95 20.21
CA SER A 219 -7.58 3.73 21.41
C SER A 219 -6.42 3.14 22.22
N ASP A 220 -6.17 1.83 22.13
CA ASP A 220 -5.03 1.19 22.80
C ASP A 220 -3.75 1.15 21.94
N GLY A 221 -3.87 1.54 20.67
CA GLY A 221 -2.77 1.73 19.73
C GLY A 221 -2.64 0.66 18.66
N VAL A 222 -3.49 -0.37 18.68
CA VAL A 222 -3.58 -1.39 17.61
C VAL A 222 -5.01 -1.50 17.10
N LEU A 223 -5.20 -2.17 15.97
CA LEU A 223 -6.53 -2.42 15.40
C LEU A 223 -6.68 -3.93 15.23
N ASP A 224 -6.96 -4.60 16.34
CA ASP A 224 -6.99 -6.06 16.48
C ASP A 224 -8.31 -6.58 17.06
N GLY A 225 -9.35 -5.75 17.04
CA GLY A 225 -10.70 -6.10 17.45
C GLY A 225 -10.89 -6.25 18.96
N GLU A 226 -9.87 -5.90 19.76
CA GLU A 226 -9.90 -5.97 21.22
C GLU A 226 -9.59 -4.60 21.82
N ASP A 227 -10.00 -4.39 23.07
CA ASP A 227 -9.43 -3.37 23.93
C ASP A 227 -8.95 -4.00 25.25
N SER A 228 -8.57 -3.17 26.22
CA SER A 228 -8.19 -3.62 27.55
C SER A 228 -9.26 -4.46 28.31
N SER A 229 -10.51 -4.43 27.87
CA SER A 229 -11.64 -5.19 28.42
C SER A 229 -11.95 -6.48 27.63
N GLY A 230 -11.31 -6.68 26.47
CA GLY A 230 -11.46 -7.84 25.59
C GLY A 230 -12.09 -7.49 24.25
N THR A 231 -12.70 -8.47 23.59
CA THR A 231 -13.28 -8.29 22.25
C THR A 231 -14.34 -7.20 22.20
N ILE A 232 -14.21 -6.31 21.22
CA ILE A 232 -15.13 -5.19 20.99
C ILE A 232 -16.31 -5.66 20.14
N GLN A 233 -17.51 -5.31 20.58
CA GLN A 233 -18.75 -5.59 19.86
C GLN A 233 -19.28 -4.32 19.20
N VAL A 234 -19.70 -4.40 17.93
CA VAL A 234 -20.35 -3.28 17.25
C VAL A 234 -21.72 -3.04 17.90
N ALA A 235 -21.88 -1.85 18.49
CA ALA A 235 -23.06 -1.50 19.27
C ALA A 235 -24.36 -1.71 18.48
N GLY A 236 -25.37 -2.30 19.13
CA GLY A 236 -26.67 -2.59 18.50
C GLY A 236 -26.69 -3.84 17.62
N THR A 237 -25.59 -4.57 17.49
CA THR A 237 -25.49 -5.80 16.70
C THR A 237 -25.04 -6.98 17.56
N SER A 238 -24.93 -8.19 16.99
CA SER A 238 -24.24 -9.34 17.61
C SER A 238 -22.85 -9.59 17.00
N ILE A 239 -22.34 -8.64 16.22
CA ILE A 239 -21.09 -8.79 15.47
C ILE A 239 -19.97 -8.13 16.27
N SER A 240 -18.91 -8.90 16.52
CA SER A 240 -17.67 -8.39 17.09
C SER A 240 -16.71 -7.93 16.00
N LEU A 241 -15.87 -6.96 16.32
CA LEU A 241 -14.72 -6.66 15.47
C LEU A 241 -13.81 -7.90 15.44
N PRO A 242 -13.49 -8.43 14.25
CA PRO A 242 -12.65 -9.61 14.15
C PRO A 242 -11.17 -9.25 14.39
N ALA A 243 -10.39 -10.22 14.85
CA ALA A 243 -8.98 -10.00 15.18
C ALA A 243 -8.09 -9.56 13.99
N ASP A 244 -8.58 -9.71 12.77
CA ASP A 244 -7.95 -9.27 11.52
C ASP A 244 -8.62 -8.03 10.91
N ILE A 245 -9.30 -7.20 11.71
CA ILE A 245 -10.07 -6.04 11.22
C ILE A 245 -9.23 -5.09 10.36
N LEU A 246 -7.95 -4.88 10.66
CA LEU A 246 -7.05 -4.10 9.81
C LEU A 246 -6.85 -4.74 8.42
N ASN A 247 -6.75 -6.08 8.38
CA ASN A 247 -6.66 -6.81 7.10
C ASN A 247 -7.94 -6.68 6.29
N ARG A 248 -9.09 -6.74 6.96
CA ARG A 248 -10.40 -6.55 6.32
C ARG A 248 -10.57 -5.14 5.75
N TYR A 249 -10.05 -4.12 6.43
CA TYR A 249 -9.99 -2.78 5.86
C TYR A 249 -9.18 -2.73 4.55
N SER A 250 -8.00 -3.36 4.51
CA SER A 250 -7.20 -3.45 3.28
C SER A 250 -7.90 -4.26 2.17
N ASN A 251 -8.59 -5.36 2.52
CA ASN A 251 -9.40 -6.13 1.58
C ASN A 251 -10.60 -5.32 1.05
N ALA A 252 -11.21 -4.46 1.88
CA ALA A 252 -12.32 -3.60 1.47
C ALA A 252 -11.91 -2.67 0.32
N MET A 253 -10.67 -2.16 0.30
CA MET A 253 -10.14 -1.42 -0.86
C MET A 253 -10.18 -2.27 -2.13
N TYR A 254 -9.65 -3.49 -2.08
CA TYR A 254 -9.64 -4.38 -3.24
C TYR A 254 -11.05 -4.76 -3.70
N ASN A 255 -11.94 -5.07 -2.75
CA ASN A 255 -13.32 -5.44 -3.03
C ASN A 255 -14.12 -4.29 -3.66
N PHE A 256 -13.97 -3.08 -3.13
CA PHE A 256 -14.67 -1.91 -3.66
C PHE A 256 -14.22 -1.59 -5.08
N ARG A 257 -12.91 -1.65 -5.35
CA ARG A 257 -12.32 -1.42 -6.69
C ARG A 257 -12.74 -2.44 -7.73
N ASN A 258 -12.89 -3.70 -7.34
CA ASN A 258 -13.43 -4.74 -8.23
C ASN A 258 -14.97 -4.74 -8.30
N GLY A 259 -15.62 -3.83 -7.57
CA GLY A 259 -17.06 -3.72 -7.45
C GLY A 259 -17.59 -2.44 -8.08
N ARG A 260 -17.93 -1.46 -7.23
CA ARG A 260 -18.73 -0.27 -7.60
C ARG A 260 -17.90 1.01 -7.68
N GLU A 261 -16.62 0.92 -7.42
CA GLU A 261 -15.71 2.05 -7.58
C GLU A 261 -15.71 2.55 -9.03
N ASN A 262 -15.80 3.86 -9.17
CA ASN A 262 -15.84 4.55 -10.45
C ASN A 262 -15.05 5.87 -10.36
N THR A 263 -13.99 5.87 -9.56
CA THR A 263 -13.03 6.96 -9.58
C THR A 263 -12.05 6.70 -10.70
N ASP A 264 -11.60 7.75 -11.38
CA ASP A 264 -10.53 7.62 -12.38
C ASP A 264 -9.15 7.47 -11.70
N LEU A 265 -9.08 7.03 -10.43
CA LEU A 265 -7.83 6.81 -9.72
C LEU A 265 -7.18 5.53 -10.25
N THR A 266 -5.93 5.65 -10.66
CA THR A 266 -5.06 4.54 -10.99
C THR A 266 -4.55 3.86 -9.72
N ASN A 267 -4.06 2.62 -9.82
CA ASN A 267 -3.52 1.89 -8.66
C ASN A 267 -2.34 2.63 -7.98
N ALA A 268 -1.57 3.42 -8.73
CA ALA A 268 -0.49 4.24 -8.19
C ALA A 268 -0.99 5.47 -7.41
N GLU A 269 -2.19 5.98 -7.74
CA GLU A 269 -2.80 7.14 -7.07
C GLU A 269 -3.51 6.79 -5.76
N LEU A 270 -3.62 5.49 -5.42
CA LEU A 270 -4.20 5.01 -4.15
C LEU A 270 -3.27 5.26 -2.95
N GLY A 271 -1.96 5.33 -3.19
CA GLY A 271 -0.95 5.28 -2.13
C GLY A 271 -0.64 3.85 -1.67
N SER A 272 0.04 3.71 -0.54
CA SER A 272 0.29 2.41 0.09
C SER A 272 -0.96 1.91 0.81
N LEU A 273 -1.21 0.60 0.71
CA LEU A 273 -2.24 -0.06 1.51
C LEU A 273 -1.66 -0.45 2.88
N PRO A 274 -2.46 -0.41 3.95
CA PRO A 274 -2.04 -0.93 5.24
C PRO A 274 -1.61 -2.39 5.16
N PHE A 275 -0.39 -2.67 5.61
CA PHE A 275 0.13 -4.03 5.66
C PHE A 275 -0.23 -4.70 7.01
N ALA A 276 -1.48 -5.15 7.10
CA ALA A 276 -1.91 -6.00 8.22
C ALA A 276 -1.13 -7.33 8.22
N LYS A 277 -0.70 -7.77 9.40
CA LYS A 277 0.13 -8.98 9.58
C LYS A 277 -0.68 -10.21 10.01
N MET A 278 -2.00 -10.10 10.13
CA MET A 278 -2.88 -11.19 10.50
C MET A 278 -4.05 -11.26 9.52
N ALA A 279 -4.46 -12.46 9.14
CA ALA A 279 -5.68 -12.72 8.39
C ALA A 279 -6.37 -13.95 8.96
N LEU A 280 -7.71 -13.91 9.00
CA LEU A 280 -8.54 -15.05 9.39
C LEU A 280 -9.19 -15.65 8.14
N THR A 281 -9.15 -16.97 8.06
CA THR A 281 -9.94 -17.76 7.12
C THR A 281 -11.02 -18.52 7.89
N ASP A 282 -11.81 -19.36 7.20
CA ASP A 282 -12.85 -20.16 7.86
C ASP A 282 -12.26 -21.13 8.91
N SER A 283 -11.06 -21.66 8.64
CA SER A 283 -10.40 -22.66 9.49
C SER A 283 -9.15 -22.16 10.21
N TYR A 284 -8.48 -21.13 9.69
CA TYR A 284 -7.13 -20.78 10.13
C TYR A 284 -6.99 -19.31 10.53
N LYS A 285 -6.13 -19.08 11.52
CA LYS A 285 -5.48 -17.79 11.75
C LYS A 285 -4.08 -17.85 11.13
N VAL A 286 -3.82 -16.94 10.19
CA VAL A 286 -2.56 -16.83 9.45
C VAL A 286 -1.88 -15.53 9.83
N GLU A 287 -0.66 -15.64 10.36
CA GLU A 287 0.15 -14.50 10.77
C GLU A 287 1.43 -14.42 9.92
N TYR A 288 1.68 -13.24 9.37
CA TYR A 288 2.90 -12.90 8.65
C TYR A 288 3.94 -12.37 9.63
N LEU A 289 5.02 -13.11 9.82
CA LEU A 289 6.14 -12.72 10.69
C LEU A 289 7.31 -12.27 9.81
N ASP A 290 7.66 -10.98 9.89
CA ASP A 290 8.78 -10.41 9.14
C ASP A 290 10.10 -11.11 9.51
N GLY A 291 10.93 -11.43 8.51
CA GLY A 291 12.26 -12.01 8.70
C GLY A 291 13.32 -11.03 9.25
N GLY A 292 12.93 -9.92 9.87
CA GLY A 292 13.82 -8.92 10.46
C GLY A 292 14.29 -7.79 9.51
N MET A 293 13.87 -7.79 8.24
CA MET A 293 14.08 -6.68 7.30
C MET A 293 12.76 -6.30 6.64
N MET A 294 12.60 -5.01 6.30
CA MET A 294 11.45 -4.56 5.50
C MET A 294 11.41 -5.29 4.15
N THR A 295 10.20 -5.49 3.63
CA THR A 295 10.01 -6.16 2.34
C THR A 295 10.58 -5.28 1.22
N MET A 296 11.43 -5.85 0.36
CA MET A 296 12.11 -5.11 -0.71
C MET A 296 12.03 -5.85 -2.04
N GLU A 297 12.23 -5.12 -3.13
CA GLU A 297 12.49 -5.71 -4.45
C GLU A 297 13.62 -6.75 -4.34
N GLY A 298 13.46 -7.88 -5.03
CA GLY A 298 14.32 -9.04 -4.88
C GLY A 298 13.78 -10.02 -3.86
N LYS A 299 14.66 -10.72 -3.15
CA LYS A 299 14.26 -11.72 -2.16
C LYS A 299 13.67 -11.05 -0.92
N SER A 300 12.46 -11.47 -0.55
CA SER A 300 11.88 -11.22 0.77
C SER A 300 11.54 -12.57 1.42
N ALA A 301 12.22 -12.87 2.53
CA ALA A 301 11.98 -14.06 3.33
C ALA A 301 11.22 -13.71 4.60
N PHE A 302 10.27 -14.55 4.97
CA PHE A 302 9.40 -14.38 6.13
C PHE A 302 8.90 -15.74 6.60
N THR A 303 8.35 -15.76 7.81
CA THR A 303 7.72 -16.95 8.37
C THR A 303 6.21 -16.71 8.44
N LEU A 304 5.43 -17.70 8.01
CA LEU A 304 4.00 -17.75 8.27
C LEU A 304 3.78 -18.57 9.53
N ARG A 305 3.04 -18.03 10.50
CA ARG A 305 2.50 -18.84 11.61
C ARG A 305 1.04 -19.12 11.33
N ILE A 306 0.70 -20.40 11.20
CA ILE A 306 -0.64 -20.88 10.92
C ILE A 306 -1.15 -21.66 12.12
N SER A 307 -2.29 -21.24 12.64
CA SER A 307 -3.00 -21.92 13.73
C SER A 307 -4.44 -22.20 13.30
N ASN A 308 -5.04 -23.24 13.87
CA ASN A 308 -6.47 -23.47 13.74
C ASN A 308 -7.26 -22.39 14.49
N ALA A 309 -8.57 -22.29 14.24
CA ALA A 309 -9.45 -21.35 14.93
C ALA A 309 -9.43 -21.44 16.47
N ASP A 310 -9.02 -22.58 17.05
CA ASP A 310 -8.86 -22.77 18.50
C ASP A 310 -7.48 -22.34 19.04
N GLY A 311 -6.62 -21.78 18.18
CA GLY A 311 -5.27 -21.33 18.50
C GLY A 311 -4.21 -22.43 18.51
N THR A 312 -4.56 -23.69 18.23
CA THR A 312 -3.56 -24.76 18.13
C THR A 312 -2.73 -24.63 16.86
N PRO A 313 -1.39 -24.87 16.90
CA PRO A 313 -0.56 -24.80 15.71
C PRO A 313 -1.00 -25.81 14.64
N ALA A 314 -1.06 -25.38 13.38
CA ALA A 314 -1.50 -26.21 12.26
C ALA A 314 -0.31 -26.53 11.34
N SER A 315 0.24 -27.74 11.47
CA SER A 315 1.35 -28.26 10.66
C SER A 315 0.86 -29.26 9.59
N GLY A 316 1.73 -29.62 8.65
CA GLY A 316 1.47 -30.59 7.59
C GLY A 316 0.57 -30.07 6.47
N LEU A 317 0.41 -28.75 6.37
CA LEU A 317 -0.49 -28.12 5.40
C LEU A 317 0.22 -27.92 4.05
N ALA A 318 -0.55 -28.06 2.97
CA ALA A 318 -0.09 -27.70 1.64
C ALA A 318 -0.28 -26.18 1.44
N VAL A 319 0.74 -25.41 1.78
CA VAL A 319 0.74 -23.94 1.64
C VAL A 319 1.30 -23.52 0.29
N ARG A 320 0.64 -22.59 -0.38
CA ARG A 320 1.09 -21.99 -1.65
C ARG A 320 0.97 -20.48 -1.61
N LEU A 321 1.91 -19.80 -2.25
CA LEU A 321 1.95 -18.34 -2.33
C LEU A 321 1.63 -17.88 -3.75
N MET A 322 0.82 -16.84 -3.89
CA MET A 322 0.54 -16.19 -5.16
C MET A 322 0.67 -14.66 -5.01
N PRO A 323 1.90 -14.13 -5.14
CA PRO A 323 2.12 -12.68 -5.15
C PRO A 323 1.69 -12.10 -6.49
N MET A 324 0.95 -11.00 -6.43
CA MET A 324 0.38 -10.28 -7.57
C MET A 324 0.56 -8.77 -7.41
N MET A 325 1.30 -8.15 -8.31
CA MET A 325 1.43 -6.70 -8.38
C MET A 325 0.31 -6.13 -9.25
N TYR A 326 -0.38 -5.12 -8.73
CA TYR A 326 -1.38 -4.34 -9.46
C TYR A 326 -0.83 -2.94 -9.70
N MET A 327 -0.50 -2.64 -10.95
CA MET A 327 -0.04 -1.33 -11.42
C MET A 327 -1.12 -0.64 -12.25
N ASN A 328 -0.81 0.55 -12.77
CA ASN A 328 -1.71 1.21 -13.71
C ASN A 328 -1.88 0.38 -15.00
N GLY A 329 -3.09 -0.13 -15.23
CA GLY A 329 -3.47 -0.87 -16.44
C GLY A 329 -2.83 -2.24 -16.64
N MET A 330 -1.98 -2.71 -15.70
CA MET A 330 -1.25 -3.97 -15.82
C MET A 330 -1.16 -4.67 -14.47
N ALA A 331 -1.16 -6.00 -14.50
CA ALA A 331 -0.84 -6.82 -13.34
C ALA A 331 0.18 -7.90 -13.72
N HIS A 332 1.03 -8.30 -12.78
CA HIS A 332 1.94 -9.42 -12.97
C HIS A 332 2.23 -10.13 -11.64
N GLY A 333 2.61 -11.40 -11.73
CA GLY A 333 3.04 -12.18 -10.59
C GLY A 333 4.50 -11.98 -10.24
N SER A 334 5.01 -12.75 -9.29
CA SER A 334 6.44 -12.87 -9.02
C SER A 334 6.82 -14.31 -8.74
N PRO A 335 8.08 -14.72 -8.96
CA PRO A 335 8.57 -16.01 -8.52
C PRO A 335 8.48 -16.18 -7.01
N VAL A 336 8.19 -17.40 -6.58
CA VAL A 336 8.17 -17.83 -5.18
C VAL A 336 9.04 -19.06 -5.01
N ALA A 337 9.70 -19.19 -3.86
CA ALA A 337 10.32 -20.46 -3.47
C ALA A 337 9.24 -21.44 -2.98
N ASP A 338 9.61 -22.70 -2.85
CA ASP A 338 8.81 -23.66 -2.11
C ASP A 338 8.64 -23.21 -0.66
N VAL A 339 7.44 -23.40 -0.12
CA VAL A 339 7.14 -23.14 1.30
C VAL A 339 7.55 -24.36 2.11
N VAL A 340 8.37 -24.15 3.14
CA VAL A 340 8.90 -25.21 3.99
C VAL A 340 8.11 -25.25 5.30
N ASP A 341 7.46 -26.37 5.59
CA ASP A 341 6.80 -26.62 6.88
C ASP A 341 7.83 -27.03 7.94
N ASN A 342 7.88 -26.28 9.04
CA ASN A 342 8.80 -26.55 10.15
C ASN A 342 8.25 -27.59 11.14
N GLY A 343 7.01 -28.04 10.96
CA GLY A 343 6.37 -29.08 11.77
C GLY A 343 5.79 -28.60 13.09
N ASP A 344 5.80 -27.30 13.36
CA ASP A 344 5.32 -26.67 14.59
C ASP A 344 4.22 -25.62 14.34
N GLY A 345 3.64 -25.62 13.15
CA GLY A 345 2.69 -24.60 12.68
C GLY A 345 3.34 -23.34 12.11
N THR A 346 4.67 -23.31 12.01
CA THR A 346 5.39 -22.28 11.26
C THR A 346 5.86 -22.79 9.90
N TYR A 347 5.89 -21.88 8.93
CA TYR A 347 6.26 -22.17 7.55
C TYR A 347 7.21 -21.10 7.03
N ASP A 348 8.38 -21.51 6.56
CA ASP A 348 9.35 -20.60 5.95
C ASP A 348 8.96 -20.35 4.49
N ALA A 349 8.85 -19.07 4.16
CA ALA A 349 8.39 -18.60 2.88
C ALA A 349 9.38 -17.61 2.27
N SER A 350 9.46 -17.59 0.94
CA SER A 350 10.24 -16.59 0.20
C SER A 350 9.55 -16.19 -1.09
N VAL A 351 9.42 -14.88 -1.28
CA VAL A 351 8.94 -14.27 -2.52
C VAL A 351 10.08 -13.46 -3.13
N TYR A 352 10.25 -13.55 -4.45
CA TYR A 352 11.26 -12.81 -5.19
C TYR A 352 10.58 -11.70 -5.99
N TYR A 353 10.28 -10.57 -5.35
CA TYR A 353 9.54 -9.46 -5.95
C TYR A 353 10.28 -8.88 -7.15
N LEU A 354 9.62 -8.85 -8.30
CA LEU A 354 10.17 -8.35 -9.56
C LEU A 354 10.30 -6.82 -9.59
N MET A 355 9.58 -6.10 -8.73
CA MET A 355 9.66 -4.65 -8.63
C MET A 355 9.07 -4.14 -7.31
N ALA A 356 9.40 -2.90 -6.98
CA ALA A 356 8.84 -2.19 -5.84
C ALA A 356 7.39 -1.73 -6.08
N SER A 357 6.58 -1.72 -5.03
CA SER A 357 5.31 -0.98 -4.95
C SER A 357 5.50 0.44 -4.43
N SER A 358 6.55 0.70 -3.67
CA SER A 358 6.79 2.00 -3.02
C SER A 358 8.21 2.51 -3.24
N MET A 359 8.29 3.80 -3.57
CA MET A 359 9.51 4.56 -3.71
C MET A 359 9.92 5.21 -2.38
N MET A 360 11.21 5.52 -2.20
CA MET A 360 11.71 6.18 -0.98
C MET A 360 11.03 7.52 -0.66
N ASN A 361 10.48 8.20 -1.65
CA ASN A 361 9.77 9.47 -1.47
C ASN A 361 8.26 9.29 -1.21
N GLY A 362 7.80 8.06 -0.94
CA GLY A 362 6.40 7.73 -0.70
C GLY A 362 5.54 7.65 -1.95
N MET A 363 6.11 7.77 -3.15
CA MET A 363 5.35 7.55 -4.39
C MET A 363 5.03 6.06 -4.56
N SER A 364 3.76 5.74 -4.71
CA SER A 364 3.28 4.40 -5.03
C SER A 364 3.38 4.12 -6.53
N MET A 365 3.79 2.90 -6.88
CA MET A 365 3.77 2.33 -8.23
C MET A 365 2.58 1.39 -8.44
N GLY A 366 1.71 1.28 -7.44
CA GLY A 366 0.69 0.25 -7.31
C GLY A 366 0.83 -0.49 -5.97
N TYR A 367 0.23 -1.67 -5.85
CA TYR A 367 0.30 -2.47 -4.63
C TYR A 367 0.51 -3.94 -4.95
N TRP A 368 1.20 -4.64 -4.04
CA TRP A 368 1.29 -6.10 -4.06
C TRP A 368 0.12 -6.69 -3.26
N LYS A 369 -0.51 -7.72 -3.81
CA LYS A 369 -1.44 -8.63 -3.15
C LYS A 369 -0.75 -9.98 -3.03
N LEU A 370 -0.59 -10.48 -1.81
CA LEU A 370 -0.02 -11.79 -1.53
C LEU A 370 -1.12 -12.71 -1.02
N ASP A 371 -1.55 -13.62 -1.86
CA ASP A 371 -2.50 -14.68 -1.48
C ASP A 371 -1.72 -15.88 -0.92
N VAL A 372 -2.01 -16.25 0.33
CA VAL A 372 -1.54 -17.46 1.00
C VAL A 372 -2.67 -18.48 0.96
N MET A 373 -2.53 -19.47 0.08
CA MET A 373 -3.52 -20.53 -0.14
C MET A 373 -3.20 -21.74 0.75
N ILE A 374 -4.19 -22.17 1.55
CA ILE A 374 -4.08 -23.23 2.54
C ILE A 374 -5.29 -24.14 2.38
N ASN A 375 -5.10 -25.38 1.89
CA ASN A 375 -6.17 -26.37 1.75
C ASN A 375 -7.46 -25.89 1.03
N GLY A 376 -7.34 -24.91 0.13
CA GLY A 376 -8.47 -24.32 -0.62
C GLY A 376 -9.05 -23.03 -0.01
N GLU A 377 -8.59 -22.62 1.16
CA GLU A 377 -8.85 -21.30 1.76
C GLU A 377 -7.72 -20.32 1.41
N THR A 378 -8.00 -19.02 1.43
CA THR A 378 -7.03 -17.98 1.07
C THR A 378 -6.98 -16.91 2.16
N ALA A 379 -5.79 -16.68 2.71
CA ALA A 379 -5.47 -15.49 3.49
C ALA A 379 -4.76 -14.47 2.58
N THR A 380 -5.22 -13.22 2.57
CA THR A 380 -4.68 -12.17 1.69
C THR A 380 -3.88 -11.16 2.49
N PHE A 381 -2.72 -10.74 1.96
CA PHE A 381 -1.88 -9.71 2.55
C PHE A 381 -1.49 -8.64 1.51
N TYR A 382 -1.15 -7.44 1.96
CA TYR A 382 -0.71 -6.34 1.08
C TYR A 382 0.67 -5.82 1.49
N PRO A 383 1.74 -6.59 1.22
CA PRO A 383 3.08 -6.18 1.60
C PRO A 383 3.51 -4.92 0.86
N ASP A 384 4.05 -3.93 1.59
CA ASP A 384 4.71 -2.79 0.97
C ASP A 384 6.15 -3.17 0.58
N VAL A 385 6.38 -3.32 -0.72
CA VAL A 385 7.66 -3.71 -1.30
C VAL A 385 8.43 -2.46 -1.69
N MET A 386 9.48 -2.15 -0.94
CA MET A 386 10.32 -0.99 -1.21
C MET A 386 11.33 -1.26 -2.33
N MET A 387 11.77 -0.20 -3.01
CA MET A 387 12.91 -0.26 -3.92
C MET A 387 14.18 -0.72 -3.17
N ALA A 388 14.87 -1.72 -3.73
CA ALA A 388 16.14 -2.17 -3.19
C ALA A 388 17.19 -1.04 -3.24
N MET A 389 17.94 -0.87 -2.15
CA MET A 389 19.03 0.09 -2.05
C MET A 389 20.38 -0.62 -1.98
N GLY A 390 21.39 -0.03 -2.62
CA GLY A 390 22.76 -0.52 -2.57
C GLY A 390 23.05 -1.60 -3.61
N ASP A 391 23.35 -2.80 -3.15
CA ASP A 391 23.76 -3.92 -4.01
C ASP A 391 22.66 -4.37 -4.97
N SER A 392 23.06 -4.90 -6.12
CA SER A 392 22.14 -5.57 -7.03
C SER A 392 21.41 -6.73 -6.32
N VAL A 393 20.09 -6.72 -6.42
CA VAL A 393 19.21 -7.78 -5.89
C VAL A 393 18.72 -8.73 -6.99
N LYS A 394 18.78 -8.30 -8.25
CA LYS A 394 18.25 -9.02 -9.40
C LYS A 394 18.99 -8.63 -10.70
N ALA A 395 19.09 -9.58 -11.63
CA ALA A 395 19.42 -9.35 -13.02
C ALA A 395 18.49 -10.16 -13.94
N THR A 396 18.37 -9.75 -15.19
CA THR A 396 17.53 -10.45 -16.19
C THR A 396 18.38 -10.87 -17.37
N LEU A 397 18.25 -12.14 -17.75
CA LEU A 397 18.75 -12.70 -19.01
C LEU A 397 17.56 -13.12 -19.88
N LYS A 398 17.81 -13.30 -21.17
CA LYS A 398 16.81 -13.70 -22.16
C LYS A 398 17.32 -14.87 -23.00
N GLY A 399 16.40 -15.76 -23.35
CA GLY A 399 16.63 -16.77 -24.38
C GLY A 399 16.94 -16.13 -25.72
N GLN A 400 17.72 -16.80 -26.56
CA GLN A 400 17.97 -16.38 -27.94
C GLN A 400 16.97 -17.02 -28.90
N MET A 401 16.76 -18.33 -28.77
CA MET A 401 15.77 -19.09 -29.54
C MET A 401 14.62 -19.62 -28.69
N ASP A 402 14.77 -19.56 -27.37
CA ASP A 402 13.72 -19.90 -26.42
C ASP A 402 12.73 -18.74 -26.30
N MET A 403 11.56 -18.92 -26.92
CA MET A 403 10.51 -17.92 -27.04
C MET A 403 9.22 -18.37 -26.34
N ILE A 404 8.51 -17.41 -25.78
CA ILE A 404 7.19 -17.58 -25.16
C ILE A 404 6.18 -16.66 -25.84
N ALA A 405 4.90 -16.92 -25.59
CA ALA A 405 3.85 -16.00 -25.98
C ALA A 405 3.97 -14.70 -25.15
N GLY A 406 4.05 -13.58 -25.85
CA GLY A 406 4.00 -12.22 -25.31
C GLY A 406 2.78 -11.46 -25.85
N MET A 407 2.44 -10.36 -25.18
CA MET A 407 1.45 -9.40 -25.67
C MET A 407 2.18 -8.16 -26.13
N ASP A 408 2.04 -7.81 -27.41
CA ASP A 408 2.52 -6.52 -27.91
C ASP A 408 1.41 -5.47 -27.79
N MET A 409 1.72 -4.39 -27.07
CA MET A 409 0.85 -3.23 -26.86
C MET A 409 1.31 -2.02 -27.69
N SER A 410 2.11 -2.24 -28.75
CA SER A 410 2.67 -1.19 -29.61
C SER A 410 1.63 -0.30 -30.33
N GLY A 411 0.35 -0.66 -30.29
CA GLY A 411 -0.77 0.10 -30.87
C GLY A 411 -1.22 1.35 -30.09
N GLY A 412 -0.67 1.63 -28.91
CA GLY A 412 -1.13 2.73 -28.06
C GLY A 412 -2.48 2.45 -27.39
N MET A 413 -2.82 3.24 -26.36
CA MET A 413 -4.04 3.10 -25.55
C MET A 413 -5.33 3.53 -26.28
N ASP A 414 -5.47 3.22 -27.57
CA ASP A 414 -6.78 3.33 -28.22
C ASP A 414 -7.58 2.05 -27.90
N MET A 415 -8.80 2.22 -27.39
CA MET A 415 -9.69 1.16 -26.91
C MET A 415 -10.19 0.22 -28.03
N GLY A 416 -9.57 0.27 -29.22
CA GLY A 416 -9.75 -0.62 -30.36
C GLY A 416 -8.46 -1.26 -30.87
N GLY A 417 -7.35 -1.19 -30.11
CA GLY A 417 -6.07 -1.81 -30.47
C GLY A 417 -6.17 -3.34 -30.56
N ASP A 418 -5.82 -3.88 -31.72
CA ASP A 418 -5.72 -5.32 -31.98
C ASP A 418 -4.68 -5.95 -31.03
N MET A 419 -5.16 -6.74 -30.05
CA MET A 419 -4.29 -7.53 -29.17
C MET A 419 -3.65 -8.64 -29.99
N THR A 420 -2.51 -8.34 -30.62
CA THR A 420 -1.76 -9.34 -31.37
C THR A 420 -0.83 -10.10 -30.43
N MET A 421 -1.01 -11.42 -30.39
CA MET A 421 -0.07 -12.31 -29.73
C MET A 421 1.24 -12.29 -30.52
N THR A 422 2.32 -11.90 -29.86
CA THR A 422 3.67 -11.92 -30.45
C THR A 422 4.52 -12.94 -29.72
N MET A 423 5.57 -13.42 -30.36
CA MET A 423 6.56 -14.25 -29.68
C MET A 423 7.63 -13.33 -29.08
N GLU A 424 7.92 -13.48 -27.80
CA GLU A 424 9.00 -12.77 -27.12
C GLU A 424 10.05 -13.76 -26.60
N ASN A 425 11.29 -13.29 -26.45
CA ASN A 425 12.34 -14.09 -25.81
C ASN A 425 11.99 -14.36 -24.34
N ARG A 426 12.05 -15.63 -23.93
CA ARG A 426 11.81 -16.02 -22.53
C ARG A 426 12.79 -15.28 -21.62
N SER A 427 12.25 -14.60 -20.61
CA SER A 427 13.06 -13.93 -19.59
C SER A 427 13.42 -14.89 -18.46
N TYR A 428 14.67 -14.83 -18.02
CA TYR A 428 15.25 -15.57 -16.91
C TYR A 428 15.67 -14.55 -15.86
N TYR A 429 15.00 -14.55 -14.72
CA TYR A 429 15.31 -13.67 -13.60
C TYR A 429 16.26 -14.37 -12.64
N LEU A 430 17.40 -13.73 -12.39
CA LEU A 430 18.41 -14.18 -11.46
C LEU A 430 18.30 -13.28 -10.24
N PHE A 431 17.97 -13.84 -9.07
CA PHE A 431 17.86 -13.11 -7.82
C PHE A 431 19.02 -13.45 -6.90
N LYS A 432 19.54 -12.44 -6.21
CA LYS A 432 20.52 -12.65 -5.13
C LYS A 432 19.82 -13.33 -3.96
N GLU A 433 20.15 -14.59 -3.74
CA GLU A 433 19.61 -15.41 -2.65
C GLU A 433 20.42 -15.25 -1.36
N GLY A 434 21.74 -15.09 -1.50
CA GLY A 434 22.66 -14.82 -0.39
C GLY A 434 24.07 -14.55 -0.90
N PHE A 435 24.83 -13.75 -0.16
CA PHE A 435 26.23 -13.46 -0.48
C PHE A 435 27.01 -13.27 0.82
N MET A 436 27.97 -14.17 1.09
CA MET A 436 28.67 -14.19 2.38
C MET A 436 30.09 -14.73 2.24
N MET A 437 30.95 -14.36 3.18
CA MET A 437 32.31 -14.88 3.28
C MET A 437 32.31 -16.32 3.82
N GLU A 438 33.11 -17.17 3.21
CA GLU A 438 33.32 -18.57 3.61
C GLU A 438 34.81 -18.93 3.51
N ALA A 439 35.42 -19.23 4.66
CA ALA A 439 36.80 -19.74 4.77
C ALA A 439 37.86 -18.98 3.94
N GLY A 440 37.77 -17.64 3.87
CA GLY A 440 38.71 -16.78 3.14
C GLY A 440 38.39 -16.59 1.64
N SER A 441 37.25 -17.09 1.20
CA SER A 441 36.63 -16.84 -0.10
C SER A 441 35.19 -16.36 0.08
N TYR A 442 34.42 -16.18 -0.99
CA TYR A 442 33.01 -15.84 -0.90
C TYR A 442 32.12 -16.90 -1.55
N MET A 443 30.94 -17.05 -0.96
CA MET A 443 29.83 -17.83 -1.49
C MET A 443 28.77 -16.87 -2.04
N LEU A 444 28.29 -17.14 -3.25
CA LEU A 444 27.12 -16.49 -3.85
C LEU A 444 26.04 -17.54 -4.11
N LYS A 445 24.84 -17.31 -3.60
CA LYS A 445 23.63 -18.06 -3.92
C LYS A 445 22.74 -17.23 -4.84
N LEU A 446 22.22 -17.87 -5.88
CA LEU A 446 21.28 -17.27 -6.83
C LEU A 446 20.03 -18.14 -6.93
N PHE A 447 18.85 -17.53 -6.84
CA PHE A 447 17.61 -18.19 -7.26
C PHE A 447 17.30 -17.78 -8.70
N ILE A 448 17.03 -18.76 -9.56
CA ILE A 448 16.76 -18.51 -10.98
C ILE A 448 15.36 -19.00 -11.32
N ALA A 449 14.55 -18.10 -11.88
CA ALA A 449 13.22 -18.42 -12.38
C ALA A 449 13.01 -17.91 -13.81
N ALA A 450 12.36 -18.71 -14.63
CA ALA A 450 11.98 -18.35 -15.99
C ALA A 450 10.53 -17.84 -16.02
N LYS A 451 10.31 -16.77 -16.79
CA LYS A 451 8.97 -16.27 -17.11
C LYS A 451 8.27 -17.29 -18.02
N GLU A 452 7.13 -17.80 -17.59
CA GLU A 452 6.24 -18.61 -18.44
C GLU A 452 5.08 -17.76 -18.96
N SER A 453 4.61 -16.82 -18.16
CA SER A 453 3.65 -15.78 -18.55
C SER A 453 3.83 -14.56 -17.63
N MET A 454 2.98 -13.54 -17.77
CA MET A 454 2.94 -12.45 -16.79
C MET A 454 2.54 -12.90 -15.38
N MET A 455 2.02 -14.11 -15.21
CA MET A 455 1.44 -14.63 -13.96
C MET A 455 2.16 -15.87 -13.44
N SER A 456 3.04 -16.47 -14.24
CA SER A 456 3.66 -17.76 -13.96
C SER A 456 5.15 -17.68 -14.16
N TYR A 457 5.88 -18.12 -13.13
CA TYR A 457 7.33 -18.15 -13.11
C TYR A 457 7.77 -19.49 -12.54
N LYS A 458 8.68 -20.18 -13.24
CA LYS A 458 9.16 -21.49 -12.83
C LYS A 458 10.63 -21.48 -12.47
N ALA A 459 10.96 -22.09 -11.34
CA ALA A 459 12.34 -22.33 -10.94
C ALA A 459 13.10 -23.10 -12.03
N VAL A 460 14.35 -22.70 -12.29
CA VAL A 460 15.21 -23.29 -13.32
C VAL A 460 16.24 -24.20 -12.68
N TYR A 461 16.07 -25.51 -12.91
CA TYR A 461 16.98 -26.56 -12.47
C TYR A 461 16.90 -27.75 -13.44
N GLY A 462 17.87 -28.67 -13.37
CA GLY A 462 17.89 -29.86 -14.21
C GLY A 462 16.65 -30.74 -13.98
N GLY A 463 15.88 -30.98 -15.04
CA GLY A 463 14.62 -31.74 -15.01
C GLY A 463 13.35 -30.89 -14.87
N ALA A 464 13.47 -29.57 -14.69
CA ALA A 464 12.31 -28.67 -14.70
C ALA A 464 11.67 -28.60 -16.11
N THR A 465 10.35 -28.41 -16.17
CA THR A 465 9.62 -28.20 -17.43
C THR A 465 9.09 -26.77 -17.52
N LEU A 466 9.59 -26.01 -18.49
CA LEU A 466 9.15 -24.66 -18.83
C LEU A 466 8.09 -24.74 -19.94
N ASP A 467 6.85 -24.41 -19.66
CA ASP A 467 5.66 -24.67 -20.50
C ASP A 467 4.96 -23.41 -21.06
N GLY A 468 5.55 -22.23 -20.88
CA GLY A 468 5.05 -20.97 -21.46
C GLY A 468 5.33 -20.78 -22.96
N GLY A 469 6.09 -21.70 -23.57
CA GLY A 469 6.36 -21.72 -25.00
C GLY A 469 5.25 -22.43 -25.79
N MET A 470 5.34 -22.41 -27.12
CA MET A 470 4.43 -23.23 -27.95
C MET A 470 4.58 -24.72 -27.67
N GLU A 471 5.78 -25.14 -27.28
CA GLU A 471 6.09 -26.50 -26.83
C GLU A 471 6.78 -26.44 -25.46
N PRO A 472 6.49 -27.37 -24.54
CA PRO A 472 7.20 -27.47 -23.27
C PRO A 472 8.70 -27.73 -23.48
N LEU A 473 9.54 -26.95 -22.82
CA LEU A 473 10.98 -27.08 -22.77
C LEU A 473 11.40 -27.82 -21.50
N LEU A 474 11.87 -29.06 -21.64
CA LEU A 474 12.51 -29.79 -20.55
C LEU A 474 13.94 -29.29 -20.36
N VAL A 475 14.27 -28.77 -19.17
CA VAL A 475 15.61 -28.34 -18.81
C VAL A 475 16.50 -29.56 -18.61
N ASN A 476 17.57 -29.67 -19.37
CA ASN A 476 18.48 -30.80 -19.33
C ASN A 476 19.23 -30.81 -17.98
N SER A 477 19.40 -32.00 -17.40
CA SER A 477 20.16 -32.19 -16.15
C SER A 477 21.67 -32.36 -16.37
N ASP A 478 22.12 -32.47 -17.62
CA ASP A 478 23.54 -32.53 -17.96
C ASP A 478 24.20 -31.15 -17.71
N PRO A 479 25.21 -31.05 -16.83
CA PRO A 479 25.91 -29.80 -16.56
C PRO A 479 26.65 -29.21 -17.76
N ALA A 480 26.90 -29.99 -18.82
CA ALA A 480 27.44 -29.47 -20.08
C ALA A 480 26.40 -28.71 -20.91
N LEU A 481 25.11 -28.91 -20.63
CA LEU A 481 23.99 -28.30 -21.33
C LEU A 481 23.23 -27.30 -20.46
N THR A 482 23.22 -27.46 -19.14
CA THR A 482 22.59 -26.52 -18.23
C THR A 482 23.55 -26.18 -17.09
N SER A 483 23.96 -24.92 -17.02
CA SER A 483 24.94 -24.46 -16.04
C SER A 483 24.73 -23.00 -15.65
N VAL A 484 25.18 -22.67 -14.45
CA VAL A 484 25.36 -21.29 -13.98
C VAL A 484 26.82 -21.13 -13.63
N GLU A 485 27.45 -20.05 -14.12
CA GLU A 485 28.86 -19.76 -13.88
C GLU A 485 29.04 -18.30 -13.50
N VAL A 486 30.01 -18.04 -12.63
CA VAL A 486 30.28 -16.70 -12.08
C VAL A 486 31.74 -16.30 -12.29
N SER A 487 31.94 -15.03 -12.63
CA SER A 487 33.26 -14.42 -12.80
C SER A 487 33.36 -13.12 -12.00
N THR A 488 34.49 -12.93 -11.34
CA THR A 488 34.86 -11.72 -10.58
C THR A 488 35.95 -10.89 -11.26
N ASP A 489 36.36 -11.27 -12.48
CA ASP A 489 37.50 -10.70 -13.22
C ASP A 489 37.15 -10.27 -14.66
N GLY A 490 35.89 -9.89 -14.89
CA GLY A 490 35.43 -9.42 -16.21
C GLY A 490 35.22 -10.54 -17.23
N GLY A 491 35.06 -11.79 -16.77
CA GLY A 491 34.83 -12.96 -17.61
C GLY A 491 36.08 -13.70 -18.06
N ALA A 492 37.25 -13.40 -17.49
CA ALA A 492 38.50 -14.09 -17.81
C ALA A 492 38.56 -15.50 -17.19
N THR A 493 38.05 -15.65 -15.98
CA THR A 493 37.84 -16.95 -15.32
C THR A 493 36.39 -17.14 -14.88
N TRP A 494 35.94 -18.39 -14.90
CA TRP A 494 34.56 -18.78 -14.58
C TRP A 494 34.56 -19.88 -13.54
N THR A 495 33.76 -19.68 -12.48
CA THR A 495 33.53 -20.67 -11.43
C THR A 495 32.11 -21.19 -11.55
N ALA A 496 31.96 -22.51 -11.69
CA ALA A 496 30.64 -23.14 -11.83
C ALA A 496 29.86 -23.15 -10.51
N ALA A 497 28.56 -22.88 -10.59
CA ALA A 497 27.63 -23.06 -9.49
C ALA A 497 27.15 -24.51 -9.41
N MET A 498 26.87 -24.98 -8.21
CA MET A 498 26.20 -26.25 -7.96
C MET A 498 24.70 -25.99 -7.74
N PRO A 499 23.80 -26.73 -8.43
CA PRO A 499 22.37 -26.63 -8.17
C PRO A 499 22.01 -27.26 -6.81
N ASP A 500 21.09 -26.63 -6.08
CA ASP A 500 20.55 -27.14 -4.82
C ASP A 500 19.25 -27.93 -5.09
N GLY A 501 19.41 -29.13 -5.63
CA GLY A 501 18.30 -30.02 -5.96
C GLY A 501 17.30 -29.40 -6.95
N ALA A 502 16.01 -29.51 -6.63
CA ALA A 502 14.89 -29.07 -7.48
C ALA A 502 14.32 -27.70 -7.07
N THR A 503 15.15 -26.84 -6.46
CA THR A 503 14.70 -25.55 -5.88
C THR A 503 14.87 -24.36 -6.81
N GLY A 504 15.69 -24.48 -7.86
CA GLY A 504 16.14 -23.34 -8.67
C GLY A 504 17.22 -22.47 -8.01
N ILE A 505 17.73 -22.87 -6.83
CA ILE A 505 18.87 -22.23 -6.17
C ILE A 505 20.17 -22.82 -6.72
N TRP A 506 21.12 -21.95 -7.03
CA TRP A 506 22.45 -22.26 -7.52
C TRP A 506 23.50 -21.62 -6.60
N THR A 507 24.42 -22.42 -6.09
CA THR A 507 25.45 -21.97 -5.13
C THR A 507 26.83 -22.02 -5.77
N VAL A 508 27.51 -20.88 -5.82
CA VAL A 508 28.93 -20.78 -6.19
C VAL A 508 29.74 -20.59 -4.93
N MET A 509 30.78 -21.40 -4.75
CA MET A 509 31.74 -21.30 -3.64
C MET A 509 33.12 -20.94 -4.19
N GLY A 510 33.99 -20.42 -3.33
CA GLY A 510 35.39 -20.19 -3.70
C GLY A 510 35.62 -18.94 -4.56
N LEU A 511 34.71 -17.97 -4.55
CA LEU A 511 34.91 -16.71 -5.27
C LEU A 511 36.05 -15.92 -4.63
N THR A 512 37.03 -15.52 -5.45
CA THR A 512 38.23 -14.79 -5.02
C THR A 512 38.34 -13.45 -5.77
N GLY A 513 39.30 -12.60 -5.37
CA GLY A 513 39.50 -11.27 -5.97
C GLY A 513 38.55 -10.18 -5.44
N LEU A 514 37.77 -10.50 -4.41
CA LEU A 514 36.79 -9.62 -3.78
C LEU A 514 37.36 -9.00 -2.49
N THR A 515 37.04 -7.74 -2.23
CA THR A 515 37.51 -6.99 -1.05
C THR A 515 36.32 -6.53 -0.21
N ASP A 516 36.38 -6.76 1.11
CA ASP A 516 35.35 -6.33 2.05
C ASP A 516 35.07 -4.83 1.96
N GLY A 517 33.79 -4.46 1.96
CA GLY A 517 33.34 -3.07 1.91
C GLY A 517 33.56 -2.37 0.57
N VAL A 518 34.11 -3.05 -0.44
CA VAL A 518 34.31 -2.52 -1.78
C VAL A 518 33.34 -3.20 -2.73
N GLN A 519 32.45 -2.42 -3.34
CA GLN A 519 31.53 -2.94 -4.35
C GLN A 519 32.32 -3.54 -5.53
N ALA A 520 31.97 -4.77 -5.89
CA ALA A 520 32.57 -5.52 -6.96
C ALA A 520 31.53 -5.80 -8.07
N GLU A 521 32.01 -5.82 -9.30
CA GLU A 521 31.24 -6.24 -10.47
C GLU A 521 31.38 -7.76 -10.64
N ILE A 522 30.26 -8.46 -10.58
CA ILE A 522 30.19 -9.91 -10.69
C ILE A 522 29.39 -10.28 -11.93
N HIS A 523 30.02 -10.98 -12.87
CA HIS A 523 29.34 -11.47 -14.07
C HIS A 523 28.76 -12.85 -13.82
N VAL A 524 27.53 -13.06 -14.26
CA VAL A 524 26.83 -14.35 -14.17
C VAL A 524 26.40 -14.80 -15.55
N ARG A 525 26.82 -16.00 -15.93
CA ARG A 525 26.42 -16.68 -17.17
C ARG A 525 25.43 -17.80 -16.83
N LEU A 526 24.34 -17.85 -17.57
CA LEU A 526 23.36 -18.93 -17.53
C LEU A 526 23.33 -19.62 -18.89
N THR A 527 23.48 -20.94 -18.90
CA THR A 527 23.27 -21.78 -20.07
C THR A 527 22.12 -22.74 -19.77
N VAL A 528 21.17 -22.86 -20.70
CA VAL A 528 20.06 -23.81 -20.61
C VAL A 528 19.96 -24.55 -21.94
N ASN A 529 20.00 -25.88 -21.88
CA ASN A 529 19.96 -26.76 -23.05
C ASN A 529 21.01 -26.41 -24.14
N GLY A 530 22.21 -26.03 -23.72
CA GLY A 530 23.33 -25.65 -24.59
C GLY A 530 23.25 -24.21 -25.13
N GLU A 531 22.18 -23.47 -24.84
CA GLU A 531 22.02 -22.06 -25.24
C GLU A 531 22.41 -21.13 -24.09
N THR A 532 23.43 -20.30 -24.31
CA THR A 532 23.79 -19.22 -23.38
C THR A 532 22.76 -18.10 -23.44
N LYS A 533 22.19 -17.75 -22.30
CA LYS A 533 21.22 -16.67 -22.15
C LYS A 533 21.94 -15.33 -22.06
N THR A 534 21.39 -14.31 -22.67
CA THR A 534 22.05 -13.00 -22.80
C THR A 534 21.15 -11.85 -22.35
N THR A 535 21.72 -10.70 -22.03
CA THR A 535 20.95 -9.56 -21.48
C THR A 535 19.87 -9.02 -22.42
N ASP A 536 20.02 -9.20 -23.73
CA ASP A 536 19.10 -8.70 -24.76
C ASP A 536 18.42 -9.79 -25.59
N GLY A 537 18.78 -11.06 -25.40
CA GLY A 537 18.24 -12.19 -26.17
C GLY A 537 18.90 -12.34 -27.55
N THR A 538 20.00 -11.66 -27.81
CA THR A 538 20.79 -11.81 -29.04
C THR A 538 22.10 -12.53 -28.78
N ALA A 539 22.71 -13.10 -29.82
CA ALA A 539 24.02 -13.76 -29.72
C ALA A 539 25.16 -12.80 -29.33
N ALA A 540 24.98 -11.49 -29.53
CA ALA A 540 25.94 -10.46 -29.14
C ALA A 540 25.71 -9.92 -27.72
N GLY A 541 24.60 -10.31 -27.07
CA GLY A 541 24.25 -9.84 -25.75
C GLY A 541 25.24 -10.31 -24.68
N GLY A 542 25.30 -9.55 -23.59
CA GLY A 542 26.24 -9.79 -22.49
C GLY A 542 25.73 -10.81 -21.47
N ASN A 543 26.58 -11.05 -20.47
CA ASN A 543 26.22 -11.77 -19.25
C ASN A 543 25.46 -10.86 -18.28
N ALA A 544 24.81 -11.44 -17.28
CA ALA A 544 24.21 -10.67 -16.20
C ALA A 544 25.32 -10.04 -15.35
N ILE A 545 25.06 -8.85 -14.80
CA ILE A 545 25.99 -8.14 -13.94
C ILE A 545 25.30 -7.88 -12.59
N PHE A 546 25.98 -8.24 -11.51
CA PHE A 546 25.62 -7.86 -10.15
C PHE A 546 26.70 -6.96 -9.57
N LEU A 547 26.28 -5.84 -9.00
CA LEU A 547 27.13 -4.97 -8.18
C LEU A 547 26.95 -5.37 -6.72
N LEU A 548 27.87 -6.16 -6.18
CA LEU A 548 27.78 -6.68 -4.81
C LEU A 548 28.91 -6.16 -3.95
N THR A 549 28.60 -5.78 -2.71
CA THR A 549 29.57 -5.33 -1.72
C THR A 549 29.81 -6.46 -0.73
N PRO A 550 30.99 -7.11 -0.77
CA PRO A 550 31.29 -8.17 0.17
C PRO A 550 31.33 -7.63 1.60
N GLY A 551 30.61 -8.29 2.51
CA GLY A 551 30.63 -7.97 3.92
C GLY A 551 31.66 -8.82 4.66
N GLY A 552 32.49 -8.18 5.47
CA GLY A 552 33.36 -8.89 6.40
C GLY A 552 32.53 -9.65 7.42
N SER A 553 32.97 -10.86 7.77
CA SER A 553 32.30 -11.74 8.74
C SER A 553 32.06 -11.01 10.07
N THR A 554 30.86 -10.49 10.30
CA THR A 554 30.47 -9.93 11.60
C THR A 554 29.51 -10.89 12.30
N MET A 555 30.13 -11.85 12.99
CA MET A 555 29.79 -12.36 14.32
C MET A 555 28.50 -13.19 14.53
N SER A 556 28.72 -14.49 14.75
CA SER A 556 28.41 -15.21 15.99
C SER A 556 27.00 -15.05 16.56
N MET A 557 26.08 -15.94 16.18
CA MET A 557 25.02 -16.34 17.12
C MET A 557 25.66 -17.12 18.26
N SER A 558 25.83 -16.49 19.43
CA SER A 558 25.99 -17.24 20.68
C SER A 558 24.67 -17.96 20.95
N MET A 559 24.77 -19.27 21.19
CA MET A 559 23.68 -20.14 21.66
C MET A 559 22.99 -19.60 22.91
#